data_AF-A0A2D7GYD5-F1
#
_entry.id   AF-A0A2D7GYD5-F1
#
_cell.length_a   1.000
_cell.length_b   1.000
_cell.length_c   1.000
_cell.angle_alpha   90.00
_cell.angle_beta   90.00
_cell.angle_gamma   90.00
#
_symmetry.space_group_name_H-M   'P 1'
#
loop_
_entity.id
_entity.type
_entity.pdbx_description
1 polymer ?
#
loop_
_entity_poly.entity_id
_entity_poly.type
_entity_poly.pdbx_seq_one_letter_code
_entity_poly.pdbx_strand_id
1 'polypeptide(L)'
;MEHELAMGTGKVAYKDYSGALTKYHIPVFDRTYITSIDQDKLSEFNVKRREIAKKDLSKSTILNHNAALNMVFKIALDNQWVAPIQVTNLNNVGKAGTRRASFTPEEYERICDKVLEMERNARKEVTAQITLVPSALPHKRGDQYLSCSINLG
;
A
#
# COMPACT_ATOMS: atom_id res chain seq x y z
N MET A 1 -13.64 -11.92 -2.35
CA MET A 1 -13.11 -10.75 -1.61
C MET A 1 -13.89 -10.47 -0.32
N GLU A 2 -15.12 -9.92 -0.37
CA GLU A 2 -15.82 -9.52 0.86
C GLU A 2 -16.21 -10.70 1.76
N HIS A 3 -16.65 -11.80 1.15
CA HIS A 3 -16.91 -13.05 1.89
C HIS A 3 -15.64 -13.61 2.56
N GLU A 4 -14.48 -13.56 1.89
CA GLU A 4 -13.21 -14.03 2.46
C GLU A 4 -12.71 -13.12 3.60
N LEU A 5 -12.95 -11.81 3.48
CA LEU A 5 -12.68 -10.87 4.57
C LEU A 5 -13.59 -11.13 5.78
N ALA A 6 -14.88 -11.40 5.55
CA ALA A 6 -15.83 -11.73 6.62
C ALA A 6 -15.47 -13.03 7.35
N MET A 7 -14.89 -14.00 6.64
CA MET A 7 -14.41 -15.27 7.21
C MET A 7 -13.03 -15.18 7.87
N GLY A 8 -12.39 -14.01 7.87
CA GLY A 8 -11.08 -13.79 8.50
C GLY A 8 -9.88 -14.43 7.77
N THR A 9 -10.12 -15.08 6.62
CA THR A 9 -9.09 -15.73 5.79
C THR A 9 -8.62 -14.87 4.62
N GLY A 10 -9.28 -13.73 4.40
CA GLY A 10 -8.99 -12.80 3.30
C GLY A 10 -7.67 -12.04 3.47
N LYS A 11 -7.06 -11.67 2.35
CA LYS A 11 -5.87 -10.79 2.35
C LYS A 11 -6.26 -9.40 2.84
N VAL A 12 -5.42 -8.78 3.68
CA VAL A 12 -5.61 -7.40 4.17
C VAL A 12 -5.79 -6.41 3.00
N ALA A 13 -5.10 -6.64 1.88
CA ALA A 13 -5.19 -5.83 0.66
C ALA A 13 -6.59 -5.82 0.02
N TYR A 14 -7.46 -6.80 0.29
CA TYR A 14 -8.81 -6.83 -0.28
C TYR A 14 -9.68 -5.67 0.18
N LYS A 15 -9.42 -5.14 1.38
CA LYS A 15 -10.11 -3.93 1.87
C LYS A 15 -9.76 -2.72 1.01
N ASP A 16 -8.48 -2.58 0.67
CA ASP A 16 -8.00 -1.50 -0.21
C ASP A 16 -8.55 -1.66 -1.63
N TYR A 17 -8.68 -2.91 -2.11
CA TYR A 17 -9.25 -3.19 -3.43
C TYR A 17 -10.74 -2.85 -3.50
N SER A 18 -11.54 -3.24 -2.50
CA SER A 18 -12.98 -2.88 -2.45
C SER A 18 -13.15 -1.34 -2.41
N GLY A 19 -12.34 -0.65 -1.62
CA GLY A 19 -12.32 0.82 -1.61
C GLY A 19 -11.94 1.44 -2.97
N ALA A 20 -10.96 0.86 -3.67
CA ALA A 20 -10.57 1.33 -5.00
C ALA A 20 -11.65 1.09 -6.05
N LEU A 21 -12.34 -0.05 -5.99
CA LEU A 21 -13.43 -0.38 -6.91
C LEU A 21 -14.61 0.57 -6.73
N THR A 22 -15.10 0.70 -5.50
CA THR A 22 -16.28 1.52 -5.17
C THR A 22 -16.07 3.01 -5.44
N LYS A 23 -14.88 3.54 -5.12
CA LYS A 23 -14.59 4.97 -5.24
C LYS A 23 -14.19 5.41 -6.65
N TYR A 24 -13.47 4.57 -7.40
CA TYR A 24 -12.87 4.97 -8.67
C TYR A 24 -13.43 4.19 -9.86
N HIS A 25 -13.53 2.87 -9.76
CA HIS A 25 -13.87 2.05 -10.93
C HIS A 25 -15.36 2.10 -11.23
N ILE A 26 -16.23 1.88 -10.24
CA ILE A 26 -17.68 1.89 -10.45
C ILE A 26 -18.15 3.23 -11.05
N PRO A 27 -17.77 4.42 -10.53
CA PRO A 27 -18.23 5.68 -11.10
C PRO A 27 -17.73 5.95 -12.53
N VAL A 28 -16.58 5.39 -12.91
CA VAL A 28 -15.98 5.62 -14.23
C VAL A 28 -16.48 4.61 -15.26
N PHE A 29 -16.75 3.36 -14.84
CA PHE A 29 -17.12 2.25 -15.72
C PHE A 29 -18.58 1.79 -15.56
N ASP A 30 -19.44 2.53 -14.84
CA ASP A 30 -20.81 2.17 -14.43
C ASP A 30 -21.65 1.45 -15.50
N ARG A 31 -21.52 1.87 -16.77
CA ARG A 31 -22.27 1.32 -17.91
C ARG A 31 -21.38 0.76 -19.03
N THR A 32 -20.12 0.50 -18.72
CA THR A 32 -19.14 0.00 -19.69
C THR A 32 -19.07 -1.51 -19.58
N TYR A 33 -19.21 -2.21 -20.72
CA TYR A 33 -19.01 -3.65 -20.74
C TYR A 33 -17.55 -3.98 -20.45
N ILE A 34 -17.31 -5.07 -19.70
CA ILE A 34 -15.95 -5.49 -19.37
C ILE A 34 -15.11 -5.84 -20.63
N THR A 35 -15.77 -6.27 -21.70
CA THR A 35 -15.16 -6.57 -23.01
C THR A 35 -14.76 -5.32 -23.79
N SER A 36 -15.35 -4.16 -23.46
CA SER A 36 -15.06 -2.88 -24.13
C SER A 36 -14.02 -2.05 -23.38
N ILE A 37 -13.33 -2.62 -22.38
CA ILE A 37 -12.26 -1.94 -21.64
C ILE A 37 -10.97 -2.08 -22.45
N ASP A 38 -10.78 -1.15 -23.39
CA ASP A 38 -9.57 -1.02 -24.20
C ASP A 38 -8.53 -0.10 -23.55
N GLN A 39 -7.43 0.13 -24.27
CA GLN A 39 -6.34 1.00 -23.81
C GLN A 39 -6.78 2.47 -23.68
N ASP A 40 -7.69 2.93 -24.55
CA ASP A 40 -8.17 4.31 -24.56
C ASP A 40 -9.06 4.59 -23.35
N LYS A 41 -9.92 3.63 -22.98
CA LYS A 41 -10.72 3.68 -21.75
C LYS A 41 -9.87 3.64 -20.49
N LEU A 42 -8.78 2.91 -20.49
CA LEU A 42 -7.81 2.96 -19.38
C LEU A 42 -7.10 4.31 -19.29
N SER A 43 -6.81 4.94 -20.43
CA SER A 43 -6.28 6.31 -20.46
C SER A 43 -7.29 7.32 -19.89
N GLU A 44 -8.56 7.22 -20.30
CA GLU A 44 -9.66 8.04 -19.77
C GLU A 44 -9.80 7.84 -18.24
N PHE A 45 -9.71 6.60 -17.77
CA PHE A 45 -9.73 6.28 -16.34
C PHE A 45 -8.56 6.93 -15.58
N ASN A 46 -7.37 6.97 -16.17
CA ASN A 46 -6.20 7.61 -15.55
C ASN A 46 -6.41 9.12 -15.33
N VAL A 47 -7.13 9.78 -16.23
CA VAL A 47 -7.51 11.19 -16.09
C VAL A 47 -8.59 11.34 -15.02
N LYS A 48 -9.70 10.60 -15.12
CA LYS A 48 -10.83 10.70 -14.18
C LYS A 48 -10.44 10.37 -12.74
N ARG A 49 -9.58 9.37 -12.51
CA ARG A 49 -9.13 9.04 -11.15
C ARG A 49 -8.31 10.16 -10.50
N ARG A 50 -7.57 10.94 -11.30
CA ARG A 50 -6.84 12.13 -10.82
C ARG A 50 -7.81 13.24 -10.44
N GLU A 51 -8.86 13.44 -11.23
CA GLU A 51 -9.93 14.40 -10.94
C GLU A 51 -10.68 14.04 -9.64
N ILE A 52 -11.07 12.77 -9.49
CA ILE A 52 -11.73 12.26 -8.28
C ILE A 52 -10.83 12.41 -7.05
N ALA A 53 -9.54 12.10 -7.18
CA ALA A 53 -8.60 12.19 -6.07
C ALA A 53 -8.20 13.64 -5.73
N LYS A 54 -8.42 14.59 -6.64
CA LYS A 54 -7.97 16.00 -6.54
C LYS A 54 -6.47 16.16 -6.23
N LYS A 55 -5.68 15.11 -6.50
CA LYS A 55 -4.24 15.04 -6.26
C LYS A 55 -3.61 14.00 -7.17
N ASP A 56 -2.30 14.10 -7.36
CA ASP A 56 -1.55 13.03 -8.02
C ASP A 56 -1.46 11.80 -7.12
N LEU A 57 -1.91 10.66 -7.65
CA LEU A 57 -1.77 9.37 -6.99
C LEU A 57 -0.31 8.90 -7.06
N SER A 58 0.11 8.25 -5.99
CA SER A 58 1.40 7.55 -5.96
C SER A 58 1.36 6.29 -6.82
N LYS A 59 2.52 5.83 -7.28
CA LYS A 59 2.65 4.55 -7.99
C LYS A 59 2.10 3.35 -7.18
N SER A 60 2.20 3.36 -5.86
CA SER A 60 1.66 2.27 -5.02
C SER A 60 0.13 2.29 -4.99
N THR A 61 -0.48 3.48 -4.94
CA THR A 61 -1.94 3.62 -5.01
C THR A 61 -2.46 3.12 -6.37
N ILE A 62 -1.78 3.49 -7.45
CA ILE A 62 -2.13 3.05 -8.81
C ILE A 62 -1.97 1.54 -8.97
N LEU A 63 -0.90 0.97 -8.41
CA LEU A 63 -0.71 -0.48 -8.40
C LEU A 63 -1.86 -1.20 -7.70
N ASN A 64 -2.33 -0.67 -6.56
CA ASN A 64 -3.49 -1.23 -5.87
C ASN A 64 -4.77 -1.15 -6.71
N HIS A 65 -4.98 -0.06 -7.45
CA HIS A 65 -6.12 0.06 -8.36
C HIS A 65 -6.02 -0.97 -9.50
N ASN A 66 -4.84 -1.12 -10.10
CA ASN A 66 -4.60 -2.08 -11.17
C ASN A 66 -4.79 -3.53 -10.66
N ALA A 67 -4.33 -3.84 -9.45
CA ALA A 67 -4.54 -5.14 -8.83
C ALA A 67 -6.03 -5.44 -8.59
N ALA A 68 -6.79 -4.44 -8.15
CA ALA A 68 -8.23 -4.56 -7.98
C ALA A 68 -8.94 -4.83 -9.32
N LEU A 69 -8.59 -4.11 -10.39
CA LEU A 69 -9.15 -4.31 -11.73
C LEU A 69 -8.76 -5.68 -12.31
N ASN A 70 -7.51 -6.12 -12.13
CA ASN A 70 -7.07 -7.44 -12.54
C ASN A 70 -7.84 -8.56 -11.86
N MET A 71 -8.28 -8.37 -10.60
CA MET A 71 -9.13 -9.35 -9.92
C MET A 71 -10.51 -9.45 -10.59
N VAL A 72 -11.08 -8.32 -11.02
CA VAL A 72 -12.34 -8.30 -11.77
C VAL A 72 -12.16 -9.02 -13.12
N PHE A 73 -11.07 -8.77 -13.84
CA PHE A 73 -10.77 -9.50 -15.06
C PHE A 73 -10.58 -11.00 -14.83
N LYS A 74 -9.93 -11.41 -13.74
CA LYS A 74 -9.78 -12.82 -13.38
C LYS A 74 -11.14 -13.49 -13.19
N ILE A 75 -12.04 -12.88 -12.42
CA ILE A 75 -13.40 -13.38 -12.23
C ILE A 75 -14.15 -13.46 -13.57
N ALA A 76 -13.96 -12.47 -14.44
CA ALA A 76 -14.60 -12.47 -15.76
C ALA A 76 -14.07 -13.58 -16.68
N LEU A 77 -12.77 -13.88 -16.62
CA LEU A 77 -12.16 -15.02 -17.32
C LEU A 77 -12.69 -16.35 -16.78
N ASP A 78 -12.74 -16.50 -15.46
CA ASP A 78 -13.23 -17.72 -14.79
C ASP A 78 -14.70 -18.00 -15.16
N ASN A 79 -15.50 -16.95 -15.38
CA ASN A 79 -16.89 -17.03 -15.83
C ASN A 79 -17.07 -17.01 -17.36
N GLN A 80 -15.99 -17.00 -18.13
CA GLN A 80 -16.00 -16.94 -19.60
C GLN A 80 -16.74 -15.71 -20.19
N TRP A 81 -16.79 -14.60 -19.46
CA TRP A 81 -17.37 -13.34 -19.94
C TRP A 81 -16.44 -12.57 -20.88
N VAL A 82 -15.14 -12.86 -20.83
CA VAL A 82 -14.09 -12.19 -21.59
C VAL A 82 -13.11 -13.23 -22.11
N ALA A 83 -12.59 -13.04 -23.32
CA ALA A 83 -11.52 -13.88 -23.86
C ALA A 83 -10.15 -13.41 -23.34
N PRO A 84 -9.17 -14.31 -23.07
CA PRO A 84 -7.84 -13.92 -22.57
C PRO A 84 -7.13 -12.85 -23.41
N ILE A 85 -7.36 -12.85 -24.72
CA ILE A 85 -6.76 -11.89 -25.66
C ILE A 85 -7.27 -10.45 -25.49
N GLN A 86 -8.43 -10.26 -24.87
CA GLN A 86 -9.06 -8.96 -24.65
C GLN A 86 -8.58 -8.29 -23.35
N VAL A 87 -7.81 -8.99 -22.51
CA VAL A 87 -7.29 -8.42 -21.27
C VAL A 87 -6.10 -7.51 -21.58
N THR A 88 -6.29 -6.22 -21.36
CA THR A 88 -5.30 -5.18 -21.63
C THR A 88 -4.25 -5.10 -20.52
N ASN A 89 -3.00 -4.75 -20.89
CA ASN A 89 -1.92 -4.58 -19.91
C ASN A 89 -2.05 -3.23 -19.18
N LEU A 90 -2.13 -3.28 -17.85
CA LEU A 90 -2.30 -2.08 -17.02
C LEU A 90 -0.95 -1.40 -16.72
N ASN A 91 -0.75 -0.18 -17.23
CA ASN A 91 0.44 0.60 -16.97
C ASN A 91 0.42 1.30 -15.59
N ASN A 92 1.58 1.39 -14.93
CA ASN A 92 1.74 2.05 -13.63
C ASN A 92 2.32 3.47 -13.75
N VAL A 93 1.61 4.36 -14.44
CA VAL A 93 2.00 5.76 -14.59
C VAL A 93 1.54 6.56 -13.37
N GLY A 94 2.44 6.75 -12.40
CA GLY A 94 2.17 7.46 -11.15
C GLY A 94 3.38 8.23 -10.62
N LYS A 95 3.15 9.08 -9.60
CA LYS A 95 4.23 9.80 -8.90
C LYS A 95 5.14 8.80 -8.19
N ALA A 96 6.45 8.89 -8.42
CA ALA A 96 7.44 8.07 -7.74
C ALA A 96 7.34 8.27 -6.21
N GLY A 97 7.49 7.18 -5.46
CA GLY A 97 7.52 7.25 -4.01
C GLY A 97 8.71 8.09 -3.56
N THR A 98 8.49 8.98 -2.61
CA THR A 98 9.58 9.70 -1.94
C THR A 98 10.19 8.77 -0.90
N ARG A 99 11.53 8.77 -0.80
CA ARG A 99 12.21 8.07 0.31
C ARG A 99 11.74 8.70 1.62
N ARG A 100 11.40 7.87 2.61
CA ARG A 100 11.11 8.36 3.97
C ARG A 100 12.41 8.91 4.57
N ALA A 101 12.33 10.04 5.26
CA ALA A 101 13.47 10.54 6.02
C ALA A 101 13.96 9.44 6.97
N SER A 102 15.28 9.26 7.02
CA SER A 102 15.91 8.35 7.98
C SER A 102 16.26 9.18 9.21
N PHE A 103 16.07 8.60 10.40
CA PHE A 103 16.45 9.26 11.64
C PHE A 103 17.97 9.47 11.68
N THR A 104 18.41 10.63 12.15
CA THR A 104 19.82 10.79 12.55
C THR A 104 20.08 10.02 13.86
N PRO A 105 21.35 9.71 14.21
CA PRO A 105 21.67 9.09 15.49
C PRO A 105 21.12 9.88 16.69
N GLU A 106 21.17 11.22 16.62
CA GLU A 106 20.68 12.10 17.68
C GLU A 106 19.15 12.09 17.78
N GLU A 107 18.44 12.05 16.63
CA GLU A 107 16.99 11.89 16.61
C GLU A 107 16.56 10.53 17.18
N TYR A 108 17.33 9.48 16.87
CA TYR A 108 17.09 8.14 17.38
C TYR A 108 17.25 8.07 18.91
N GLU A 109 18.32 8.67 19.46
CA GLU A 109 18.53 8.75 20.92
C GLU A 109 17.38 9.51 21.60
N ARG A 110 16.97 10.66 21.05
CA ARG A 110 15.83 11.43 21.57
C ARG A 110 14.52 10.64 21.56
N ILE A 111 14.28 9.83 20.52
CA ILE A 111 13.12 8.95 20.46
C ILE A 111 13.21 7.91 21.57
N CYS A 112 14.36 7.27 21.76
CA CYS A 112 14.55 6.27 22.82
C CYS A 112 14.31 6.86 24.22
N ASP A 113 14.90 8.02 24.51
CA ASP A 113 14.71 8.72 25.78
C ASP A 113 13.24 9.06 26.02
N LYS A 114 12.54 9.54 24.98
CA LYS A 114 11.13 9.88 25.09
C LYS A 114 10.25 8.65 25.32
N VAL A 115 10.57 7.53 24.69
CA VAL A 115 9.84 6.27 24.89
C VAL A 115 10.05 5.77 26.33
N LEU A 116 11.25 5.85 26.89
CA LEU A 116 11.53 5.51 28.30
C LEU A 116 10.79 6.44 29.28
N GLU A 117 10.72 7.73 28.99
CA GLU A 117 9.94 8.68 29.78
C GLU A 117 8.44 8.33 29.76
N MET A 118 7.91 7.95 28.58
CA MET A 118 6.52 7.54 28.43
C MET A 118 6.20 6.25 29.18
N GLU A 119 7.11 5.27 29.18
CA GLU A 119 6.98 4.04 29.97
C GLU A 119 6.87 4.36 31.46
N ARG A 120 7.78 5.18 31.99
CA ARG A 120 7.78 5.58 33.42
C ARG A 120 6.52 6.34 33.84
N ASN A 121 5.98 7.13 32.92
CA ASN A 121 4.77 7.92 33.14
C ASN A 121 3.48 7.18 32.75
N ALA A 122 3.56 5.93 32.31
CA ALA A 122 2.41 5.15 31.92
C ALA A 122 1.52 4.83 33.13
N ARG A 123 0.29 5.33 33.12
CA ARG A 123 -0.67 5.11 34.22
C ARG A 123 -1.34 3.74 34.21
N LYS A 124 -1.17 2.97 33.13
CA LYS A 124 -1.74 1.63 32.96
C LYS A 124 -0.62 0.69 32.56
N GLU A 125 -0.61 -0.49 33.19
CA GLU A 125 0.39 -1.53 32.94
C GLU A 125 0.46 -1.96 31.47
N VAL A 126 -0.70 -2.08 30.81
CA VAL A 126 -0.80 -2.39 29.37
C VAL A 126 -0.09 -1.33 28.50
N THR A 127 -0.19 -0.06 28.88
CA THR A 127 0.48 1.04 28.16
C THR A 127 1.99 1.03 28.38
N ALA A 128 2.44 0.68 29.60
CA ALA A 128 3.86 0.48 29.89
C ALA A 128 4.44 -0.67 29.05
N GLN A 129 3.73 -1.80 28.98
CA GLN A 129 4.17 -2.99 28.22
C GLN A 129 4.25 -2.74 26.70
N ILE A 130 3.32 -1.98 26.11
CA ILE A 130 3.37 -1.62 24.68
C ILE A 130 4.56 -0.70 24.36
N THR A 131 4.95 0.12 25.34
CA THR A 131 6.01 1.14 25.20
C THR A 131 7.40 0.56 25.55
N LEU A 132 7.45 -0.68 26.00
CA LEU A 132 8.67 -1.33 26.48
C LEU A 132 9.70 -1.43 25.35
N VAL A 133 10.76 -0.64 25.45
CA VAL A 133 11.96 -0.81 24.62
C VAL A 133 12.76 -1.95 25.25
N PRO A 134 13.09 -3.02 24.52
CA PRO A 134 14.00 -4.04 25.04
C PRO A 134 15.34 -3.38 25.36
N SER A 135 15.58 -3.12 26.64
CA SER A 135 16.78 -2.46 27.18
C SER A 135 18.07 -3.28 27.02
N ALA A 136 18.05 -4.32 26.17
CA ALA A 136 19.09 -5.34 26.04
C ALA A 136 19.77 -5.37 24.66
N LEU A 137 19.64 -4.34 23.82
CA LEU A 137 20.58 -4.14 22.72
C LEU A 137 21.68 -3.18 23.20
N PRO A 138 22.90 -3.66 23.49
CA PRO A 138 24.00 -2.78 23.86
C PRO A 138 24.28 -1.86 22.68
N HIS A 139 23.86 -0.60 22.77
CA HIS A 139 24.29 0.45 21.88
C HIS A 139 25.79 0.69 22.15
N LYS A 140 26.65 -0.04 21.44
CA LYS A 140 28.09 0.17 21.48
C LYS A 140 28.34 1.57 20.92
N ARG A 141 28.71 2.49 21.81
CA ARG A 141 29.27 3.81 21.52
C ARG A 141 30.22 3.72 20.31
N GLY A 142 29.98 4.52 19.29
CA GLY A 142 31.03 5.15 18.47
C GLY A 142 31.39 4.55 17.11
N ASP A 143 31.60 3.24 16.95
CA ASP A 143 32.56 2.81 15.89
C ASP A 143 32.10 1.76 14.87
N GLN A 144 30.81 1.63 14.54
CA GLN A 144 30.37 0.68 13.49
C GLN A 144 29.27 1.22 12.57
N TYR A 145 29.58 2.26 11.78
CA TYR A 145 28.81 2.64 10.59
C TYR A 145 29.65 2.67 9.31
N LEU A 146 30.71 1.85 9.24
CA LEU A 146 31.54 1.66 8.05
C LEU A 146 31.72 0.16 7.76
N SER A 147 30.69 -0.49 7.22
CA SER A 147 30.79 -1.64 6.30
C SER A 147 29.43 -2.33 6.17
N CYS A 148 28.55 -1.74 5.36
CA CYS A 148 27.56 -2.55 4.66
C CYS A 148 27.62 -2.18 3.17
N SER A 149 28.78 -2.48 2.58
CA SER A 149 28.89 -2.66 1.14
C SER A 149 28.11 -3.94 0.82
N ILE A 150 26.88 -3.76 0.38
CA ILE A 150 26.09 -4.83 -0.23
C ILE A 150 26.84 -5.24 -1.49
N ASN A 151 27.52 -6.38 -1.44
CA ASN A 151 28.01 -7.06 -2.63
C ASN A 151 26.79 -7.41 -3.49
N LEU A 152 26.63 -6.72 -4.62
CA LEU A 152 25.84 -7.18 -5.75
C LEU A 152 26.69 -8.19 -6.53
N GLY A 153 26.36 -9.46 -6.39
CA GLY A 153 26.68 -10.55 -7.31
C GLY A 153 25.39 -11.19 -7.78
#